data_AF-A0A8T8WDA1-F1
#
_entry.id   AF-A0A8T8WDA1-F1
#
_cell.length_a   1.000
_cell.length_b   1.000
_cell.length_c   1.000
_cell.angle_alpha   90.00
_cell.angle_beta   90.00
_cell.angle_gamma   90.00
#
_symmetry.space_group_name_H-M   'P 1'
#
loop_
_entity.id
_entity.type
_entity.pdbx_description
1 polymer ?
#
loop_
_entity_poly.entity_id
_entity_poly.type
_entity_poly.pdbx_seq_one_letter_code
_entity_poly.pdbx_strand_id
1 'polypeptide(L)' 'MAESAGDGGDEKQCAEEGCTREAAVRLYVPWEADRDVCAAHGRVLAQRDGVVAEPLPGDGNGWG' A
#
# COMPACT_ATOMS: atom_id res chain seq x y z
N MET A 1 -13.76 -30.98 1.37
CA MET A 1 -12.47 -30.27 1.45
C MET A 1 -12.82 -28.85 0.99
N ALA A 2 -13.13 -27.89 1.87
CA ALA A 2 -12.15 -27.04 2.57
C ALA A 2 -11.03 -26.68 1.57
N GLU A 3 -10.89 -25.45 1.08
CA GLU A 3 -10.80 -24.20 1.86
C GLU A 3 -11.30 -22.98 1.05
N SER A 4 -11.90 -22.05 1.78
CA SER A 4 -12.10 -20.66 1.37
C SER A 4 -10.76 -19.92 1.36
N ALA A 5 -10.46 -19.20 0.28
CA ALA A 5 -9.54 -18.08 0.29
C ALA A 5 -9.86 -17.22 -0.93
N GLY A 6 -10.58 -16.12 -0.72
CA GLY A 6 -10.56 -15.05 -1.69
C GLY A 6 -9.14 -14.50 -1.71
N ASP A 7 -8.41 -14.77 -2.78
CA ASP A 7 -7.16 -14.10 -3.11
C ASP A 7 -7.49 -13.03 -4.17
N GLY A 8 -8.36 -12.10 -3.78
CA GLY A 8 -8.47 -10.85 -4.51
C GLY A 8 -7.56 -9.90 -3.76
N GLY A 9 -6.30 -9.77 -4.21
CA GLY A 9 -5.38 -8.74 -3.72
C GLY A 9 -6.17 -7.44 -3.55
N ASP A 10 -6.31 -7.00 -2.30
CA ASP A 10 -7.22 -5.94 -1.91
C ASP A 10 -6.84 -4.70 -2.75
N GLU A 11 -7.68 -4.36 -3.74
CA GLU A 11 -7.67 -3.13 -4.55
C GLU A 11 -7.85 -1.92 -3.62
N LYS A 12 -6.92 -1.74 -2.69
CA LYS A 12 -6.90 -0.61 -1.77
C LYS A 12 -6.68 0.61 -2.62
N GLN A 13 -7.65 1.51 -2.67
CA GLN A 13 -7.40 2.83 -3.24
C GLN A 13 -6.45 3.60 -2.33
N CYS A 14 -5.68 4.48 -2.93
CA CYS A 14 -4.81 5.39 -2.20
C CYS A 14 -5.61 6.12 -1.12
N ALA A 15 -5.19 6.02 0.14
CA ALA A 15 -5.87 6.64 1.27
C ALA A 15 -5.89 8.18 1.23
N GLU A 16 -5.03 8.81 0.42
CA GLU A 16 -5.01 10.26 0.27
C GLU A 16 -6.28 10.81 -0.41
N GLU A 17 -6.82 11.87 0.16
CA GLU A 17 -8.06 12.48 -0.30
C GLU A 17 -7.96 12.99 -1.74
N GLY A 18 -8.98 12.69 -2.55
CA GLY A 18 -9.02 13.07 -3.96
C GLY A 18 -8.11 12.24 -4.87
N CYS A 19 -7.47 11.18 -4.36
CA CYS A 19 -6.69 10.25 -5.18
C CYS A 19 -7.48 8.99 -5.51
N THR A 20 -7.65 8.69 -6.80
CA THR A 20 -8.35 7.48 -7.28
C THR A 20 -7.39 6.40 -7.77
N ARG A 21 -6.09 6.52 -7.46
CA ARG A 21 -5.07 5.55 -7.87
C ARG A 21 -5.06 4.36 -6.93
N GLU A 22 -4.66 3.22 -7.44
CA GLU A 22 -4.42 2.02 -6.64
C GLU A 22 -3.27 2.24 -5.66
N ALA A 23 -3.43 1.74 -4.44
CA ALA A 23 -2.38 1.68 -3.45
C ALA A 23 -1.36 0.65 -3.86
N ALA A 24 -0.09 1.01 -3.70
CA ALA A 24 1.04 0.16 -4.08
C ALA A 24 2.06 0.04 -2.95
N VAL A 25 1.95 0.88 -1.92
CA VAL A 25 2.86 0.90 -0.77
C VAL A 25 2.10 1.15 0.52
N ARG A 26 2.60 0.58 1.61
CA ARG A 26 2.19 0.87 2.99
C ARG A 26 3.17 1.85 3.62
N LEU A 27 2.65 2.91 4.22
CA LEU A 27 3.41 3.83 5.05
C LEU A 27 3.33 3.40 6.51
N TYR A 28 4.48 3.20 7.14
CA TYR A 28 4.58 2.95 8.57
C TYR A 28 4.79 4.26 9.30
N VAL A 29 3.76 4.70 10.01
CA VAL A 29 3.73 5.98 10.70
C VAL A 29 3.85 5.71 12.20
N PRO A 30 4.93 6.09 12.89
CA PRO A 30 5.12 5.69 14.28
C PRO A 30 4.22 6.42 15.29
N TRP A 31 3.48 7.43 14.87
CA TRP A 31 2.63 8.26 15.72
C TRP A 31 1.13 8.20 15.34
N GLU A 32 0.76 7.52 14.26
CA GLU A 32 -0.64 7.30 13.84
C GLU A 32 -0.80 5.90 13.22
N ALA A 33 -1.97 5.61 12.65
CA ALA A 33 -2.20 4.35 11.96
C ALA A 33 -1.41 4.29 10.64
N ASP A 34 -0.94 3.09 10.30
CA ASP A 34 -0.37 2.79 8.99
C ASP A 34 -1.41 3.06 7.89
N ARG A 35 -0.94 3.58 6.75
CA ARG A 35 -1.81 3.92 5.63
C ARG A 35 -1.28 3.38 4.31
N ASP A 36 -2.20 2.86 3.50
CA ASP A 36 -1.91 2.33 2.17
C ASP A 36 -2.13 3.43 1.13
N VAL A 37 -1.11 3.75 0.36
CA VAL A 37 -1.12 4.85 -0.62
C VAL A 37 -0.55 4.41 -1.95
N CYS A 38 -0.87 5.16 -3.01
CA CYS A 38 -0.24 4.93 -4.31
C CYS A 38 1.26 5.24 -4.24
N ALA A 39 2.05 4.66 -5.15
CA ALA A 39 3.50 4.84 -5.20
C ALA A 39 3.93 6.33 -5.25
N ALA A 40 3.14 7.18 -5.92
CA ALA A 40 3.41 8.61 -6.02
C ALA A 40 3.28 9.32 -4.66
N HIS A 41 2.17 9.10 -3.94
CA HIS A 41 1.99 9.68 -2.61
C HIS A 41 2.93 9.07 -1.60
N GLY A 42 3.17 7.76 -1.65
CA GLY A 42 4.12 7.10 -0.76
C GLY A 42 5.51 7.71 -0.82
N ARG A 43 6.03 7.96 -2.03
CA ARG A 43 7.32 8.64 -2.21
C ARG A 43 7.34 10.03 -1.60
N VAL A 44 6.30 10.83 -1.83
CA VAL A 44 6.23 12.22 -1.33
C VAL A 44 6.12 12.25 0.19
N LEU A 45 5.26 11.43 0.77
CA LEU A 45 5.01 11.37 2.21
C LEU A 45 6.21 10.82 2.98
N ALA A 46 6.86 9.75 2.48
CA ALA A 46 8.08 9.22 3.09
C ALA A 46 9.18 10.28 3.19
N GLN A 47 9.37 11.10 2.15
CA GLN A 47 10.37 12.18 2.16
C GLN A 47 9.97 13.36 3.03
N ARG A 48 8.69 13.76 3.03
CA ARG A 48 8.21 14.93 3.78
C ARG A 48 8.09 14.65 5.27
N ASP A 49 7.56 13.50 5.61
CA ASP A 49 7.18 13.14 6.98
C ASP A 49 8.26 12.25 7.65
N GLY A 50 9.25 11.77 6.88
CA GLY A 50 10.33 10.93 7.41
C GLY A 50 9.88 9.52 7.79
N VAL A 51 8.80 9.03 7.17
CA VAL A 51 8.20 7.72 7.43
C VAL A 51 8.71 6.65 6.45
N VAL A 52 8.59 5.37 6.84
CA VAL A 52 9.01 4.25 5.99
C VAL A 52 7.87 3.87 5.04
N ALA A 53 8.20 3.67 3.77
CA ALA A 53 7.29 3.16 2.75
C ALA A 53 7.76 1.77 2.30
N GLU A 54 6.91 0.75 2.46
CA GLU A 54 7.18 -0.59 1.92
C GLU A 54 6.18 -0.93 0.80
N PRO A 55 6.61 -1.62 -0.28
CA PRO A 55 5.70 -2.15 -1.28
C PRO A 55 4.63 -3.04 -0.64
N LEU A 56 3.38 -2.86 -1.06
CA LEU A 56 2.34 -3.82 -0.75
C LEU A 56 2.63 -5.13 -1.47
N PRO A 57 2.26 -6.28 -0.87
CA PRO A 57 2.30 -7.55 -1.58
C PRO A 57 1.33 -7.47 -2.77
N GLY A 58 1.88 -7.37 -3.97
CA GLY A 58 1.12 -7.50 -5.22
C GLY A 58 1.24 -8.93 -5.73
N ASP A 59 0.13 -9.46 -6.25
CA ASP A 59 0.05 -10.77 -6.90
C ASP A 59 1.28 -11.05 -7.76
N GLY A 60 1.96 -12.13 -7.38
CA GLY A 60 3.25 -12.51 -7.92
C GLY A 60 3.22 -12.73 -9.43
N ASN A 61 4.00 -11.94 -10.13
CA ASN A 61 5.09 -12.52 -10.90
C ASN A 61 6.39 -11.94 -10.32
N GLY A 62 6.96 -12.52 -9.28
CA GLY A 62 7.46 -13.90 -9.33
C GLY A 62 8.73 -13.95 -10.18
N TRP A 63 9.77 -13.22 -9.74
CA TRP A 63 11.22 -13.47 -9.88
C TRP A 63 12.02 -12.18 -10.08
N GLY A 64 13.07 -12.01 -9.28
CA GLY A 64 14.31 -11.30 -9.64
C GLY A 64 14.33 -9.80 -9.44
#